data_AF-A0A1R1YE66-F1
#
_entry.id   AF-A0A1R1YE66-F1
#
_cell.length_a   1.000
_cell.length_b   1.000
_cell.length_c   1.000
_cell.angle_alpha   90.00
_cell.angle_beta   90.00
_cell.angle_gamma   90.00
#
_symmetry.space_group_name_H-M   'P 1'
#
loop_
_entity.id
_entity.type
_entity.pdbx_description
1 polymer ?
#
loop_
_entity_poly.entity_id
_entity_poly.type
_entity_poly.pdbx_seq_one_letter_code
_entity_poly.pdbx_strand_id
1 'polypeptide(L)'
;MKVLAISLLAISSVWASYYQDAYPAVHPCPGYKMGSVTEMPNGFTAALTLAGKPCNIYGNDINDLVLTVTVETNNKVNVLIEDKDKKQYQIPQEIVTLNKNSKLNSFDNLKISYANHPTAGFGFKIMRGDEAIFDTMGKPIVFEDQYLELTSVLPKNANIYGMGESPDDLRRDPDDTIKTLWARDAGNPFKENTYGAHSIYMENRAGKFHGAYLHNSHGMDI
;
A
#
# COMPACT_ATOMS: atom_id res chain seq x y z
N MET A 1 -41.33 47.02 -5.06
CA MET A 1 -41.68 45.58 -5.07
C MET A 1 -41.12 45.01 -6.36
N LYS A 2 -40.15 44.10 -6.44
CA LYS A 2 -39.46 43.23 -5.47
C LYS A 2 -37.97 43.17 -5.85
N VAL A 3 -37.13 43.00 -4.84
CA VAL A 3 -35.67 42.83 -4.88
C VAL A 3 -35.32 41.47 -5.51
N LEU A 4 -34.27 41.41 -6.34
CA LEU A 4 -33.62 40.17 -6.76
C LEU A 4 -32.36 39.98 -5.91
N ALA A 5 -32.36 38.95 -5.08
CA ALA A 5 -31.20 38.51 -4.30
C ALA A 5 -30.52 37.34 -5.03
N ILE A 6 -29.19 37.42 -5.19
CA ILE A 6 -28.35 36.32 -5.68
C ILE A 6 -27.50 35.85 -4.49
N SER A 7 -27.73 34.61 -4.07
CA SER A 7 -26.93 33.89 -3.09
C SER A 7 -25.83 33.09 -3.80
N LEU A 8 -24.59 33.21 -3.31
CA LEU A 8 -23.43 32.41 -3.72
C LEU A 8 -23.59 30.92 -3.36
N LEU A 9 -23.04 30.04 -4.19
CA LEU A 9 -22.49 28.77 -3.74
C LEU A 9 -21.07 28.63 -4.32
N ALA A 10 -20.09 28.65 -3.41
CA ALA A 10 -18.72 28.30 -3.70
C ALA A 10 -18.63 26.78 -3.91
N ILE A 11 -18.08 26.36 -5.05
CA ILE A 11 -17.58 24.99 -5.19
C ILE A 11 -16.07 25.13 -5.33
N SER A 12 -15.34 24.91 -4.24
CA SER A 12 -13.93 24.59 -4.29
C SER A 12 -13.81 23.17 -4.85
N SER A 13 -13.74 23.03 -6.17
CA SER A 13 -13.34 21.77 -6.79
C SER A 13 -11.84 21.62 -6.57
N VAL A 14 -11.46 20.83 -5.57
CA VAL A 14 -10.11 20.25 -5.52
C VAL A 14 -10.07 19.20 -6.63
N TRP A 15 -9.65 19.62 -7.81
CA TRP A 15 -9.22 18.67 -8.83
C TRP A 15 -7.94 18.04 -8.31
N ALA A 16 -8.05 16.88 -7.68
CA ALA A 16 -6.93 15.97 -7.61
C ALA A 16 -6.66 15.55 -9.06
N SER A 17 -5.66 16.16 -9.68
CA SER A 17 -5.18 15.76 -10.99
C SER A 17 -4.73 14.31 -10.87
N TYR A 18 -5.50 13.38 -11.44
CA TYR A 18 -5.09 11.99 -11.56
C TYR A 18 -3.92 11.97 -12.55
N TYR A 19 -2.70 11.92 -12.03
CA TYR A 19 -1.53 11.60 -12.84
C TYR A 19 -1.67 10.13 -13.26
N GLN A 20 -2.08 9.94 -14.50
CA GLN A 20 -2.24 8.64 -15.12
C GLN A 20 -0.88 8.24 -15.68
N ASP A 21 0.06 7.89 -14.80
CA ASP A 21 1.25 7.16 -15.25
C ASP A 21 0.77 5.77 -15.70
N ALA A 22 0.85 5.58 -17.00
CA ALA A 22 0.40 4.42 -17.76
C ALA A 22 1.32 3.22 -17.52
N TYR A 23 1.26 2.65 -16.32
CA TYR A 23 1.22 1.19 -16.25
C TYR A 23 -0.24 0.81 -16.52
N PRO A 24 -0.57 0.16 -17.66
CA PRO A 24 -1.90 -0.38 -17.83
C PRO A 24 -2.14 -1.29 -16.63
N ALA A 25 -3.25 -1.09 -15.91
CA ALA A 25 -3.69 -2.09 -14.95
C ALA A 25 -3.71 -3.40 -15.72
N VAL A 26 -2.83 -4.33 -15.36
CA VAL A 26 -2.56 -5.54 -16.16
C VAL A 26 -3.87 -6.30 -16.37
N HIS A 27 -4.82 -6.13 -15.43
CA HIS A 27 -6.17 -6.64 -15.51
C HIS A 27 -7.20 -5.63 -14.96
N PRO A 28 -8.42 -5.54 -15.54
CA PRO A 28 -9.45 -4.58 -15.13
C PRO A 28 -10.19 -5.04 -13.87
N CYS A 29 -9.48 -5.10 -12.74
CA CYS A 29 -10.08 -5.48 -11.47
C CYS A 29 -10.88 -4.35 -10.83
N PRO A 30 -12.04 -4.66 -10.20
CA PRO A 30 -12.91 -3.62 -9.66
C PRO A 30 -12.37 -2.98 -8.38
N GLY A 31 -11.38 -3.63 -7.73
CA GLY A 31 -10.92 -3.26 -6.40
C GLY A 31 -12.02 -3.46 -5.35
N TYR A 32 -11.88 -2.75 -4.22
CA TYR A 32 -12.78 -2.87 -3.08
C TYR A 32 -13.48 -1.55 -2.78
N LYS A 33 -14.66 -1.57 -2.19
CA LYS A 33 -15.35 -0.38 -1.70
C LYS A 33 -15.26 -0.36 -0.18
N MET A 34 -14.76 0.75 0.36
CA MET A 34 -14.71 0.97 1.79
C MET A 34 -16.07 1.44 2.32
N GLY A 35 -16.53 0.79 3.38
CA GLY A 35 -17.72 1.16 4.16
C GLY A 35 -17.44 2.25 5.20
N SER A 36 -18.36 2.41 6.15
CA SER A 36 -18.23 3.37 7.24
C SER A 36 -17.07 3.02 8.17
N VAL A 37 -16.42 4.05 8.68
CA VAL A 37 -15.30 3.96 9.62
C VAL A 37 -15.80 3.76 11.04
N THR A 38 -15.13 2.89 11.79
CA THR A 38 -15.25 2.78 13.25
C THR A 38 -13.93 3.23 13.87
N GLU A 39 -13.97 4.34 14.61
CA GLU A 39 -12.79 4.93 15.26
C GLU A 39 -12.26 4.07 16.41
N MET A 40 -10.94 4.08 16.57
CA MET A 40 -10.20 3.45 17.67
C MET A 40 -9.25 4.48 18.30
N PRO A 41 -8.76 4.26 19.53
CA PRO A 41 -7.88 5.24 20.20
C PRO A 41 -6.63 5.65 19.42
N ASN A 42 -6.09 4.76 18.58
CA ASN A 42 -4.88 4.98 17.79
C ASN A 42 -5.07 4.68 16.30
N GLY A 43 -6.29 4.79 15.77
CA GLY A 43 -6.55 4.48 14.37
C GLY A 43 -8.01 4.17 14.11
N PHE A 44 -8.31 3.32 13.15
CA PHE A 44 -9.68 2.98 12.80
C PHE A 44 -9.80 1.62 12.10
N THR A 45 -11.03 1.11 12.01
CA THR A 45 -11.38 -0.07 11.20
C THR A 45 -12.53 0.24 10.24
N ALA A 46 -12.57 -0.46 9.12
CA ALA A 46 -13.67 -0.41 8.16
C ALA A 46 -13.82 -1.74 7.42
N ALA A 47 -15.04 -2.02 6.95
CA ALA A 47 -15.27 -3.12 6.02
C ALA A 47 -14.84 -2.70 4.60
N LEU A 48 -14.22 -3.61 3.87
CA LEU A 48 -13.96 -3.49 2.44
C LEU A 48 -14.76 -4.59 1.72
N THR A 49 -15.61 -4.22 0.77
CA THR A 49 -16.40 -5.19 -0.03
C THR A 49 -16.02 -5.08 -1.49
N LEU A 50 -15.85 -6.20 -2.18
CA LEU A 50 -15.50 -6.23 -3.60
C LEU A 50 -16.43 -5.30 -4.42
N ALA A 51 -15.84 -4.38 -5.19
CA ALA A 51 -16.58 -3.27 -5.79
C ALA A 51 -17.26 -3.60 -7.14
N GLY A 52 -17.24 -4.87 -7.55
CA GLY A 52 -17.78 -5.30 -8.84
C GLY A 52 -17.73 -6.81 -9.02
N LYS A 53 -17.73 -7.24 -10.28
CA LYS A 53 -17.60 -8.67 -10.62
C LYS A 53 -16.19 -9.15 -10.24
N PRO A 54 -16.05 -10.32 -9.57
CA PRO A 54 -14.77 -10.98 -9.35
C PRO A 54 -13.93 -11.08 -10.62
N CYS A 55 -12.65 -10.75 -10.51
CA CYS A 55 -11.66 -10.97 -11.56
C CYS A 55 -11.30 -12.44 -11.69
N ASN A 56 -11.07 -13.08 -10.55
CA ASN A 56 -10.58 -14.45 -10.42
C ASN A 56 -9.44 -14.77 -11.39
N ILE A 57 -8.38 -13.95 -11.39
CA ILE A 57 -7.32 -14.05 -12.41
C ILE A 57 -6.40 -15.23 -12.09
N TYR A 58 -5.95 -15.31 -10.83
CA TYR A 58 -5.00 -16.32 -10.37
C TYR A 58 -5.52 -17.11 -9.15
N GLY A 59 -6.74 -16.82 -8.71
CA GLY A 59 -7.43 -17.45 -7.60
C GLY A 59 -8.91 -17.02 -7.57
N ASN A 60 -9.53 -17.13 -6.40
CA ASN A 60 -10.89 -16.63 -6.17
C ASN A 60 -10.86 -15.33 -5.36
N ASP A 61 -11.48 -14.26 -5.85
CA ASP A 61 -11.62 -13.01 -5.10
C ASP A 61 -12.32 -13.25 -3.76
N ILE A 62 -11.78 -12.64 -2.71
CA ILE A 62 -12.42 -12.64 -1.40
C ILE A 62 -13.38 -11.46 -1.33
N ASN A 63 -14.68 -11.74 -1.15
CA ASN A 63 -15.70 -10.70 -1.24
C ASN A 63 -15.65 -9.67 -0.10
N ASP A 64 -15.37 -10.13 1.12
CA ASP A 64 -15.44 -9.31 2.33
C ASP A 64 -14.09 -9.31 3.05
N LEU A 65 -13.48 -8.14 3.16
CA LEU A 65 -12.25 -7.91 3.91
C LEU A 65 -12.48 -6.93 5.06
N VAL A 66 -11.56 -6.95 6.02
CA VAL A 66 -11.48 -6.00 7.13
C VAL A 66 -10.22 -5.19 6.97
N LEU A 67 -10.37 -3.86 6.92
CA LEU A 67 -9.29 -2.90 7.02
C LEU A 67 -9.10 -2.50 8.48
N THR A 68 -7.87 -2.56 8.96
CA THR A 68 -7.46 -2.03 10.25
C THR A 68 -6.25 -1.13 10.04
N VAL A 69 -6.38 0.15 10.42
CA VAL A 69 -5.29 1.11 10.37
C VAL A 69 -4.92 1.51 11.79
N THR A 70 -3.63 1.44 12.14
CA THR A 70 -3.13 1.97 13.41
C THR A 70 -1.96 2.91 13.17
N VAL A 71 -1.94 4.00 13.91
CA VAL A 71 -0.87 4.99 13.94
C VAL A 71 -0.16 4.84 15.28
N GLU A 72 1.05 4.32 15.24
CA GLU A 72 1.88 4.15 16.44
C GLU A 72 2.69 5.42 16.71
N THR A 73 3.05 5.61 17.98
CA THR A 73 3.78 6.78 18.49
C THR A 73 5.18 6.95 17.91
N ASN A 74 5.65 6.03 17.05
CA ASN A 74 7.02 5.96 16.54
C ASN A 74 7.14 6.25 15.03
N ASN A 75 6.25 7.10 14.46
CA ASN A 75 6.07 7.31 13.01
C ASN A 75 5.83 6.03 12.22
N LYS A 76 5.06 5.11 12.76
CA LYS A 76 4.71 3.89 12.04
C LYS A 76 3.20 3.86 11.85
N VAL A 77 2.79 3.83 10.59
CA VAL A 77 1.41 3.51 10.24
C VAL A 77 1.38 2.03 9.84
N ASN A 78 0.56 1.25 10.53
CA ASN A 78 0.25 -0.12 10.13
C ASN A 78 -1.09 -0.11 9.41
N VAL A 79 -1.11 -0.68 8.21
CA VAL A 79 -2.31 -0.93 7.43
C VAL A 79 -2.43 -2.43 7.26
N LEU A 80 -3.43 -3.03 7.89
CA LEU A 80 -3.76 -4.44 7.80
C LEU A 80 -5.05 -4.60 7.01
N ILE A 81 -5.00 -5.41 5.96
CA ILE A 81 -6.18 -5.84 5.19
C ILE A 81 -6.21 -7.37 5.31
N GLU A 82 -7.30 -7.90 5.84
CA GLU A 82 -7.46 -9.34 6.07
C GLU A 82 -8.83 -9.85 5.62
N ASP A 83 -8.89 -11.12 5.26
CA ASP A 83 -10.17 -11.83 5.05
C ASP A 83 -11.01 -11.80 6.33
N LYS A 84 -12.27 -11.37 6.20
CA LYS A 84 -13.23 -11.31 7.30
C LYS A 84 -13.44 -12.66 7.98
N ASP A 85 -13.40 -13.76 7.22
CA ASP A 85 -13.54 -15.13 7.74
C ASP A 85 -12.24 -15.68 8.33
N LYS A 86 -11.11 -14.97 8.18
CA LYS A 86 -9.78 -15.35 8.66
C LYS A 86 -9.30 -16.72 8.20
N LYS A 87 -9.60 -17.08 6.94
CA LYS A 87 -9.12 -18.33 6.34
C LYS A 87 -7.71 -18.21 5.78
N GLN A 88 -7.31 -17.00 5.41
CA GLN A 88 -6.00 -16.73 4.82
C GLN A 88 -4.89 -16.82 5.86
N TYR A 89 -3.76 -17.41 5.45
CA TYR A 89 -2.59 -17.54 6.30
C TYR A 89 -2.02 -16.18 6.70
N GLN A 90 -1.69 -16.03 7.98
CA GLN A 90 -0.93 -14.91 8.51
C GLN A 90 0.29 -15.47 9.24
N ILE A 91 1.42 -14.76 9.18
CA ILE A 91 2.62 -15.14 9.93
C ILE A 91 2.28 -15.11 11.42
N PRO A 92 2.42 -16.22 12.16
CA PRO A 92 2.08 -16.24 13.57
C PRO A 92 3.02 -15.34 14.38
N GLN A 93 2.46 -14.54 15.31
CA GLN A 93 3.21 -13.54 16.06
C GLN A 93 4.27 -14.16 16.99
N GLU A 94 4.07 -15.41 17.39
CA GLU A 94 5.02 -16.22 18.16
C GLU A 94 6.27 -16.60 17.36
N ILE A 95 6.21 -16.61 16.03
CA ILE A 95 7.34 -16.91 15.16
C ILE A 95 8.13 -15.63 14.84
N VAL A 96 7.42 -14.55 14.49
CA VAL A 96 8.03 -13.26 14.15
C VAL A 96 7.44 -12.17 15.04
N THR A 97 8.17 -11.82 16.11
CA THR A 97 7.78 -10.70 16.96
C THR A 97 8.24 -9.37 16.37
N LEU A 98 7.28 -8.54 15.98
CA LEU A 98 7.56 -7.16 15.56
C LEU A 98 7.95 -6.31 16.78
N ASN A 99 9.00 -5.50 16.64
CA ASN A 99 9.45 -4.61 17.69
C ASN A 99 8.39 -3.52 17.98
N LYS A 100 7.85 -3.52 19.20
CA LYS A 100 6.89 -2.51 19.69
C LYS A 100 7.54 -1.38 20.48
N ASN A 101 8.84 -1.49 20.78
CA ASN A 101 9.61 -0.61 21.67
C ASN A 101 10.58 0.29 20.90
N SER A 102 10.17 0.84 19.75
CA SER A 102 11.01 1.82 19.05
C SER A 102 11.18 3.07 19.92
N LYS A 103 12.42 3.56 20.02
CA LYS A 103 12.81 4.74 20.81
C LYS A 103 13.10 5.96 19.92
N LEU A 104 12.53 6.01 18.72
CA LEU A 104 12.69 7.14 17.83
C LEU A 104 11.99 8.36 18.44
N ASN A 105 12.73 9.45 18.62
CA ASN A 105 12.26 10.67 19.29
C ASN A 105 11.96 11.82 18.30
N SER A 106 11.99 11.55 17.00
CA SER A 106 11.74 12.54 15.95
C SER A 106 10.51 12.11 15.18
N PHE A 107 9.44 12.89 15.25
CA PHE A 107 8.18 12.57 14.60
C PHE A 107 7.91 13.48 13.41
N ASP A 108 8.09 12.94 12.21
CA ASP A 108 7.37 13.46 11.06
C ASP A 108 5.90 13.12 11.31
N ASN A 109 5.04 14.14 11.44
CA ASN A 109 3.60 13.96 11.65
C ASN A 109 2.99 13.20 10.45
N LEU A 110 2.99 11.86 10.51
CA LEU A 110 2.41 11.01 9.49
C LEU A 110 0.90 11.10 9.54
N LYS A 111 0.28 11.21 8.37
CA LYS A 111 -1.18 11.23 8.22
C LYS A 111 -1.58 10.20 7.19
N ILE A 112 -2.71 9.56 7.41
CA ILE A 112 -3.36 8.73 6.40
C ILE A 112 -4.49 9.52 5.75
N SER A 113 -4.57 9.45 4.42
CA SER A 113 -5.74 9.87 3.65
C SER A 113 -6.26 8.71 2.84
N TYR A 114 -7.57 8.61 2.63
CA TYR A 114 -8.18 7.48 1.93
C TYR A 114 -9.46 7.91 1.22
N ALA A 115 -9.81 7.21 0.15
CA ALA A 115 -11.02 7.47 -0.63
C ALA A 115 -11.44 6.23 -1.45
N ASN A 116 -12.70 6.23 -1.88
CA ASN A 116 -13.18 5.32 -2.92
C ASN A 116 -13.03 5.99 -4.28
N HIS A 117 -12.03 5.58 -5.06
CA HIS A 117 -11.85 5.97 -6.45
C HIS A 117 -13.01 5.43 -7.32
N PRO A 118 -13.54 6.21 -8.29
CA PRO A 118 -14.69 5.79 -9.09
C PRO A 118 -14.49 4.48 -9.87
N THR A 119 -13.26 4.16 -10.29
CA THR A 119 -12.96 2.97 -11.11
C THR A 119 -12.08 1.93 -10.43
N ALA A 120 -11.27 2.34 -9.44
CA ALA A 120 -10.29 1.47 -8.80
C ALA A 120 -10.70 1.05 -7.38
N GLY A 121 -11.79 1.64 -6.87
CA GLY A 121 -12.23 1.42 -5.50
C GLY A 121 -11.32 2.11 -4.48
N PHE A 122 -11.24 1.53 -3.30
CA PHE A 122 -10.55 1.99 -2.12
C PHE A 122 -9.05 2.11 -2.40
N GLY A 123 -8.52 3.29 -2.10
CA GLY A 123 -7.10 3.56 -2.04
C GLY A 123 -6.79 4.47 -0.86
N PHE A 124 -5.54 4.43 -0.42
CA PHE A 124 -5.01 5.23 0.67
C PHE A 124 -3.63 5.80 0.36
N LYS A 125 -3.30 6.90 1.04
CA LYS A 125 -1.98 7.52 1.03
C LYS A 125 -1.46 7.68 2.44
N ILE A 126 -0.17 7.43 2.63
CA ILE A 126 0.59 7.85 3.80
C ILE A 126 1.33 9.14 3.46
N MET A 127 1.07 10.18 4.25
CA MET A 127 1.56 11.54 4.04
C MET A 127 2.58 11.89 5.12
N ARG A 128 3.71 12.47 4.71
CA ARG A 128 4.67 13.17 5.58
C ARG A 128 4.53 14.66 5.31
N GLY A 129 3.87 15.39 6.22
CA GLY A 129 3.44 16.76 5.91
C GLY A 129 2.49 16.76 4.72
N ASP A 130 2.87 17.43 3.62
CA ASP A 130 2.11 17.50 2.38
C ASP A 130 2.62 16.52 1.29
N GLU A 131 3.62 15.70 1.62
CA GLU A 131 4.25 14.77 0.70
C GLU A 131 3.67 13.35 0.85
N ALA A 132 3.13 12.79 -0.24
CA ALA A 132 2.76 11.38 -0.29
C ALA A 132 4.02 10.50 -0.40
N ILE A 133 4.24 9.66 0.60
CA ILE A 133 5.37 8.70 0.66
C ILE A 133 4.94 7.26 0.34
N PHE A 134 3.64 6.99 0.42
CA PHE A 134 3.03 5.74 -0.07
C PHE A 134 1.66 6.12 -0.62
N ASP A 135 1.35 5.78 -1.88
CA ASP A 135 0.14 6.25 -2.56
C ASP A 135 -0.44 5.16 -3.47
N THR A 136 -1.53 4.55 -3.01
CA THR A 136 -2.27 3.50 -3.73
C THR A 136 -3.47 4.05 -4.49
N MET A 137 -3.70 5.36 -4.46
CA MET A 137 -4.92 5.96 -5.00
C MET A 137 -5.03 5.75 -6.50
N GLY A 138 -6.20 5.30 -6.96
CA GLY A 138 -6.45 5.04 -8.38
C GLY A 138 -5.81 3.74 -8.90
N LYS A 139 -5.20 2.93 -8.03
CA LYS A 139 -4.73 1.57 -8.34
C LYS A 139 -5.62 0.56 -7.59
N PRO A 140 -6.25 -0.40 -8.28
CA PRO A 140 -7.12 -1.36 -7.60
C PRO A 140 -6.29 -2.28 -6.70
N ILE A 141 -6.85 -2.59 -5.52
CA ILE A 141 -6.33 -3.66 -4.67
C ILE A 141 -6.95 -4.96 -5.15
N VAL A 142 -6.13 -5.97 -5.46
CA VAL A 142 -6.59 -7.32 -5.80
C VAL A 142 -6.32 -8.22 -4.61
N PHE A 143 -7.33 -8.96 -4.17
CA PHE A 143 -7.23 -9.85 -3.00
C PHE A 143 -7.97 -11.15 -3.28
N GLU A 144 -7.24 -12.11 -3.82
CA GLU A 144 -7.68 -13.46 -4.12
C GLU A 144 -7.05 -14.45 -3.11
N ASP A 145 -7.56 -15.68 -3.05
CA ASP A 145 -7.03 -16.74 -2.18
C ASP A 145 -5.58 -17.16 -2.50
N GLN A 146 -5.10 -16.92 -3.73
CA GLN A 146 -3.74 -17.25 -4.17
C GLN A 146 -2.99 -16.07 -4.79
N TYR A 147 -3.57 -14.87 -4.77
CA TYR A 147 -2.98 -13.69 -5.41
C TYR A 147 -3.34 -12.39 -4.69
N LEU A 148 -2.33 -11.56 -4.45
CA LEU A 148 -2.48 -10.23 -3.86
C LEU A 148 -1.74 -9.24 -4.75
N GLU A 149 -2.40 -8.14 -5.09
CA GLU A 149 -1.77 -7.01 -5.79
C GLU A 149 -2.02 -5.71 -5.01
N LEU A 150 -0.94 -4.99 -4.72
CA LEU A 150 -0.98 -3.66 -4.14
C LEU A 150 0.07 -2.79 -4.84
N THR A 151 -0.38 -1.75 -5.51
CA THR A 151 0.52 -0.81 -6.21
C THR A 151 0.62 0.49 -5.45
N SER A 152 1.84 1.01 -5.26
CA SER A 152 2.09 2.37 -4.77
C SER A 152 2.89 3.17 -5.78
N VAL A 153 2.55 4.45 -5.95
CA VAL A 153 3.28 5.37 -6.83
C VAL A 153 4.57 5.85 -6.15
N LEU A 154 5.65 5.88 -6.92
CA LEU A 154 6.93 6.50 -6.55
C LEU A 154 7.29 7.62 -7.53
N PRO A 155 8.11 8.61 -7.15
CA PRO A 155 8.60 9.63 -8.07
C PRO A 155 9.41 9.01 -9.20
N LYS A 156 9.41 9.67 -10.36
CA LYS A 156 10.31 9.32 -11.45
C LYS A 156 11.76 9.34 -10.97
N ASN A 157 12.54 8.32 -11.33
CA ASN A 157 13.94 8.17 -10.92
C ASN A 157 14.13 8.12 -9.39
N ALA A 158 13.17 7.52 -8.66
CA ALA A 158 13.24 7.34 -7.22
C ALA A 158 14.55 6.67 -6.76
N ASN A 159 15.02 7.03 -5.57
CA ASN A 159 16.19 6.40 -4.96
C ASN A 159 15.72 5.26 -4.05
N ILE A 160 15.61 4.06 -4.61
CA ILE A 160 15.09 2.88 -3.92
C ILE A 160 16.24 1.97 -3.48
N TYR A 161 16.14 1.41 -2.28
CA TYR A 161 17.12 0.52 -1.65
C TYR A 161 16.39 -0.59 -0.88
N GLY A 162 17.02 -1.75 -0.65
CA GLY A 162 16.42 -2.85 0.13
C GLY A 162 16.00 -4.03 -0.75
N MET A 163 14.90 -4.72 -0.43
CA MET A 163 14.38 -5.87 -1.19
C MET A 163 15.46 -6.94 -1.44
N GLY A 164 15.81 -7.67 -0.38
CA GLY A 164 16.81 -8.74 -0.42
C GLY A 164 16.17 -10.12 -0.21
N GLU A 165 16.88 -11.23 -0.37
CA GLU A 165 18.31 -11.34 -0.62
C GLU A 165 18.62 -11.57 -2.10
N SER A 166 19.52 -10.75 -2.65
CA SER A 166 20.05 -10.91 -4.00
C SER A 166 21.31 -10.07 -4.18
N PRO A 167 22.33 -10.56 -4.91
CA PRO A 167 23.40 -9.74 -5.44
C PRO A 167 22.83 -8.71 -6.43
N ASP A 168 22.95 -7.43 -6.13
CA ASP A 168 22.35 -6.35 -6.91
C ASP A 168 23.10 -5.03 -6.68
N ASP A 169 22.78 -4.01 -7.48
CA ASP A 169 23.20 -2.65 -7.23
C ASP A 169 22.57 -2.13 -5.92
N LEU A 170 23.32 -1.29 -5.18
CA LEU A 170 22.85 -0.74 -3.91
C LEU A 170 21.59 0.12 -4.11
N ARG A 171 21.66 1.07 -5.04
CA ARG A 171 20.50 1.83 -5.52
C ARG A 171 19.85 1.01 -6.62
N ARG A 172 18.57 0.68 -6.45
CA ARG A 172 17.81 -0.08 -7.43
C ARG A 172 17.51 0.77 -8.65
N ASP A 173 17.48 0.10 -9.79
CA ASP A 173 16.99 0.66 -11.04
C ASP A 173 15.45 0.72 -10.95
N PRO A 174 14.84 1.92 -10.98
CA PRO A 174 13.40 2.06 -10.83
C PRO A 174 12.62 1.80 -12.13
N ASP A 175 13.30 1.55 -13.25
CA ASP A 175 12.70 1.46 -14.57
C ASP A 175 12.53 -0.01 -15.00
N ASP A 176 11.28 -0.51 -14.92
CA ASP A 176 10.83 -1.82 -15.44
C ASP A 176 11.65 -3.02 -14.94
N THR A 177 11.93 -3.03 -13.63
CA THR A 177 12.63 -4.14 -12.97
C THR A 177 11.69 -4.92 -12.05
N ILE A 178 11.88 -6.23 -11.98
CA ILE A 178 11.16 -7.13 -11.08
C ILE A 178 12.12 -7.68 -10.04
N LYS A 179 11.67 -7.76 -8.78
CA LYS A 179 12.38 -8.42 -7.70
C LYS A 179 11.60 -9.57 -7.09
N THR A 180 12.02 -10.78 -7.41
CA THR A 180 11.48 -11.99 -6.77
C THR A 180 12.01 -12.16 -5.37
N LEU A 181 11.11 -12.42 -4.42
CA LEU A 181 11.43 -12.79 -3.05
C LEU A 181 10.91 -14.20 -2.79
N TRP A 182 11.82 -15.16 -2.89
CA TRP A 182 11.57 -16.57 -2.58
C TRP A 182 12.90 -17.24 -2.22
N ALA A 183 12.96 -17.90 -1.07
CA ALA A 183 14.20 -18.53 -0.62
C ALA A 183 14.62 -19.64 -1.61
N ARG A 184 15.82 -19.49 -2.16
CA ARG A 184 16.40 -20.36 -3.19
C ARG A 184 17.88 -20.57 -2.91
N ASP A 185 18.31 -21.82 -2.96
CA ASP A 185 19.74 -22.16 -2.94
C ASP A 185 20.38 -21.77 -4.28
N ALA A 186 20.98 -20.57 -4.31
CA ALA A 186 21.70 -20.04 -5.44
C ALA A 186 22.87 -19.19 -4.97
N GLY A 187 24.08 -19.52 -5.43
CA GLY A 187 25.34 -18.94 -4.94
C GLY A 187 25.41 -17.42 -5.01
N ASN A 188 25.43 -16.88 -6.23
CA ASN A 188 25.57 -15.44 -6.47
C ASN A 188 25.02 -14.99 -7.84
N PRO A 189 23.84 -15.47 -8.29
CA PRO A 189 23.27 -14.96 -9.53
C PRO A 189 22.97 -13.45 -9.39
N PHE A 190 23.40 -12.65 -10.37
CA PHE A 190 23.17 -11.21 -10.34
C PHE A 190 21.69 -10.91 -10.63
N LYS A 191 21.08 -10.05 -9.81
CA LYS A 191 19.66 -9.62 -9.85
C LYS A 191 18.62 -10.72 -9.55
N GLU A 192 19.01 -11.96 -9.31
CA GLU A 192 18.09 -13.05 -8.94
C GLU A 192 18.00 -13.27 -7.43
N ASN A 193 16.89 -13.87 -6.99
CA ASN A 193 16.67 -14.28 -5.60
C ASN A 193 17.65 -15.36 -5.13
N THR A 194 18.08 -15.24 -3.88
CA THR A 194 18.93 -16.22 -3.18
C THR A 194 18.28 -16.67 -1.87
N TYR A 195 19.02 -16.72 -0.76
CA TYR A 195 18.66 -17.49 0.43
C TYR A 195 17.57 -16.84 1.28
N GLY A 196 17.60 -15.51 1.43
CA GLY A 196 16.64 -14.76 2.23
C GLY A 196 15.52 -14.08 1.44
N ALA A 197 14.41 -13.78 2.13
CA ALA A 197 13.32 -12.95 1.65
C ALA A 197 13.04 -11.81 2.64
N HIS A 198 13.38 -10.59 2.25
CA HIS A 198 13.33 -9.36 3.02
C HIS A 198 12.49 -8.32 2.26
N SER A 199 11.18 -8.37 2.49
CA SER A 199 10.14 -7.51 1.90
C SER A 199 10.10 -6.11 2.51
N ILE A 200 11.27 -5.48 2.63
CA ILE A 200 11.43 -4.10 3.10
C ILE A 200 12.19 -3.29 2.05
N TYR A 201 11.68 -2.11 1.74
CA TYR A 201 12.43 -1.11 0.98
C TYR A 201 12.56 0.19 1.76
N MET A 202 13.56 0.97 1.38
CA MET A 202 13.74 2.35 1.78
C MET A 202 13.81 3.22 0.53
N GLU A 203 13.18 4.40 0.59
CA GLU A 203 13.32 5.42 -0.44
C GLU A 203 13.89 6.70 0.16
N ASN A 204 14.84 7.30 -0.57
CA ASN A 204 15.37 8.63 -0.24
C ASN A 204 14.75 9.68 -1.15
N ARG A 205 14.14 10.67 -0.53
CA ARG A 205 13.63 11.86 -1.21
C ARG A 205 14.25 13.11 -0.62
N ALA A 206 15.13 13.75 -1.39
CA ALA A 206 15.82 14.98 -0.99
C ALA A 206 16.47 14.92 0.41
N GLY A 207 17.11 13.79 0.73
CA GLY A 207 17.80 13.59 2.02
C GLY A 207 16.90 13.08 3.15
N LYS A 208 15.59 12.94 2.94
CA LYS A 208 14.66 12.36 3.90
C LYS A 208 14.31 10.93 3.50
N PHE A 209 14.52 9.98 4.40
CA PHE A 209 14.19 8.58 4.16
C PHE A 209 12.79 8.23 4.65
N HIS A 210 12.17 7.28 3.99
CA HIS A 210 11.06 6.50 4.52
C HIS A 210 11.27 5.04 4.13
N GLY A 211 10.55 4.12 4.78
CA GLY A 211 10.57 2.72 4.39
C GLY A 211 9.19 2.10 4.52
N ALA A 212 8.95 1.07 3.71
CA ALA A 212 7.76 0.23 3.80
C ALA A 212 8.18 -1.22 3.92
N TYR A 213 7.46 -1.95 4.77
CA TYR A 213 7.68 -3.36 5.05
C TYR A 213 6.35 -4.11 4.88
N LEU A 214 6.39 -5.20 4.11
CA LEU A 214 5.25 -6.10 3.95
C LEU A 214 5.44 -7.34 4.82
N HIS A 215 4.57 -7.54 5.80
CA HIS A 215 4.60 -8.72 6.69
C HIS A 215 3.97 -9.94 6.00
N ASN A 216 4.70 -10.53 5.05
CA ASN A 216 4.26 -11.67 4.24
C ASN A 216 5.44 -12.63 4.00
N SER A 217 5.18 -13.94 4.00
CA SER A 217 6.18 -15.00 3.80
C SER A 217 5.90 -15.91 2.59
N HIS A 218 4.88 -15.58 1.79
CA HIS A 218 4.66 -16.23 0.49
C HIS A 218 5.71 -15.77 -0.52
N GLY A 219 5.88 -16.55 -1.59
CA GLY A 219 6.62 -16.08 -2.75
C GLY A 219 5.93 -14.84 -3.35
N MET A 220 6.72 -13.82 -3.68
CA MET A 220 6.21 -12.58 -4.24
C MET A 220 7.21 -11.97 -5.21
N ASP A 221 6.70 -11.17 -6.13
CA ASP A 221 7.48 -10.26 -6.95
C ASP A 221 7.15 -8.82 -6.52
N ILE A 222 8.15 -7.94 -6.57
CA ILE A 222 8.04 -6.49 -6.32
C ILE A 222 8.52 -5.73 -7.54
#